data_AF-A0A925LDK7-F1
#
_entry.id   AF-A0A925LDK7-F1
#
_cell.length_a   1.000
_cell.length_b   1.000
_cell.length_c   1.000
_cell.angle_alpha   90.00
_cell.angle_beta   90.00
_cell.angle_gamma   90.00
#
_symmetry.space_group_name_H-M   'P 1'
#
loop_
_entity.id
_entity.type
_entity.pdbx_description
1 polymer ?
#
loop_
_entity_poly.entity_id
_entity_poly.type
_entity_poly.pdbx_seq_one_letter_code
_entity_poly.pdbx_strand_id
1 'polypeptide(L)'
;MKHKFFKWFFYKFKLRTTILIPIILWIILSSSILSFIIIQVSQKYIEDENTHYISNNQSEVGSQIELVLNQISLFASSILSDKSVHDVLKSDIFPYQKKAQIKAIIDELGYDNTLIADVKFFTIDEQVIEYSTAYISIPVPSPSEQTKYQNGHYIWQWGNMVQDSKGHFYLPYIIKLYNMTTQDFSGFAIFYIRESMLFDLCTDITPADSTTYILSGGDYIISHTQTQYTGYKVLDALNYVIDTDFATKQRNGIDAYTIISITNLNAYVERFHLDWLLVTEIPSNVLFSDLSKIKIYIVLFTALMVAFVSLLVLQLSKALSKSIVHFNKHIQDYIHLDIPKNLKGSVFKNEIVELESAYDALIAR
;
A
#
# COMPACT_ATOMS: atom_id res chain seq x y z
N MET A 1 -46.07 34.95 -3.31
CA MET A 1 -46.07 34.58 -4.75
C MET A 1 -45.70 33.11 -5.02
N LYS A 2 -44.77 32.49 -4.26
CA LYS A 2 -44.38 31.06 -4.41
C LYS A 2 -45.50 30.02 -4.15
N HIS A 3 -46.45 30.31 -3.24
CA HIS A 3 -47.55 29.39 -2.90
C HIS A 3 -48.62 29.23 -3.99
N LYS A 4 -48.86 30.26 -4.81
CA LYS A 4 -49.87 30.21 -5.88
C LYS A 4 -49.40 29.40 -7.08
N PHE A 5 -48.10 29.42 -7.37
CA PHE A 5 -47.51 28.63 -8.46
C PHE A 5 -47.54 27.13 -8.14
N PHE A 6 -47.27 26.76 -6.88
CA PHE A 6 -47.38 25.39 -6.39
C PHE A 6 -48.84 24.90 -6.47
N LYS A 7 -49.81 25.67 -5.97
CA LYS A 7 -51.25 25.31 -6.04
C LYS A 7 -51.76 25.18 -7.49
N TRP A 8 -51.32 26.04 -8.41
CA TRP A 8 -51.74 25.97 -9.82
C TRP A 8 -51.16 24.77 -10.57
N PHE A 9 -49.92 24.38 -10.25
CA PHE A 9 -49.28 23.20 -10.84
C PHE A 9 -50.01 21.91 -10.44
N PHE A 10 -50.44 21.78 -9.18
CA PHE A 10 -51.13 20.58 -8.68
C PHE A 10 -52.59 20.44 -9.17
N TYR A 11 -53.28 21.53 -9.49
CA TYR A 11 -54.72 21.51 -9.86
C TYR A 11 -55.00 20.88 -11.24
N LYS A 12 -53.99 20.75 -12.12
CA LYS A 12 -54.12 20.12 -13.45
C LYS A 12 -53.76 18.64 -13.49
N PHE A 13 -53.17 18.10 -12.42
CA PHE A 13 -52.69 16.72 -12.41
C PHE A 13 -53.75 15.80 -11.79
N LYS A 14 -54.09 14.71 -12.49
CA LYS A 14 -54.95 13.63 -11.96
C LYS A 14 -54.38 13.20 -10.58
N LEU A 15 -55.24 12.91 -9.61
CA LEU A 15 -54.90 12.48 -8.23
C LEU A 15 -53.70 11.51 -8.14
N ARG A 16 -53.60 10.62 -9.13
CA ARG A 16 -52.50 9.68 -9.34
C ARG A 16 -51.11 10.33 -9.45
N THR A 17 -50.95 11.40 -10.21
CA THR A 17 -49.67 12.11 -10.43
C THR A 17 -49.25 12.97 -9.23
N THR A 18 -50.23 13.52 -8.51
CA THR A 18 -50.01 14.35 -7.31
C THR A 18 -49.38 13.56 -6.16
N ILE A 19 -49.72 12.27 -6.03
CA ILE A 19 -49.16 11.38 -5.00
C ILE A 19 -47.89 10.67 -5.50
N LEU A 20 -47.81 10.29 -6.78
CA LEU A 20 -46.68 9.53 -7.32
C LEU A 20 -45.37 10.32 -7.37
N ILE A 21 -45.40 11.57 -7.83
CA ILE A 21 -44.19 12.40 -8.00
C ILE A 21 -43.42 12.61 -6.68
N PRO A 22 -44.05 13.03 -5.57
CA PRO A 22 -43.32 13.23 -4.31
C PRO A 22 -42.75 11.92 -3.75
N ILE A 23 -43.44 10.79 -3.93
CA ILE A 23 -42.93 9.47 -3.50
C ILE A 23 -41.68 9.09 -4.30
N ILE A 24 -41.71 9.25 -5.63
CA ILE A 24 -40.56 8.94 -6.49
C ILE A 24 -39.38 9.86 -6.15
N LEU A 25 -39.62 11.16 -5.96
CA LEU A 25 -38.59 12.10 -5.55
C LEU A 25 -37.97 11.74 -4.19
N TRP A 26 -38.81 11.33 -3.24
CA TRP A 26 -38.33 10.88 -1.92
C TRP A 26 -37.45 9.63 -2.02
N ILE A 27 -37.83 8.65 -2.86
CA ILE A 27 -37.03 7.45 -3.11
C ILE A 27 -35.69 7.79 -3.75
N ILE A 28 -35.68 8.68 -4.74
CA ILE A 28 -34.44 9.13 -5.39
C ILE A 28 -33.52 9.79 -4.35
N LEU A 29 -34.06 10.70 -3.54
CA LEU A 29 -33.30 11.42 -2.52
C LEU A 29 -32.71 10.45 -1.47
N SER A 30 -33.53 9.57 -0.91
CA SER A 30 -33.08 8.62 0.13
C SER A 30 -32.03 7.64 -0.41
N SER A 31 -32.22 7.14 -1.63
CA SER A 31 -31.27 6.23 -2.29
C SER A 31 -29.95 6.93 -2.61
N SER A 32 -29.99 8.22 -2.97
CA SER A 32 -28.80 9.03 -3.25
C SER A 32 -27.99 9.29 -1.99
N ILE A 33 -28.66 9.63 -0.88
CA ILE A 33 -28.01 9.82 0.43
C ILE A 33 -27.36 8.51 0.89
N LEU A 34 -28.08 7.38 0.79
CA LEU A 34 -27.54 6.08 1.18
C LEU A 34 -26.32 5.71 0.33
N SER A 35 -26.37 5.92 -0.98
CA SER A 35 -25.23 5.66 -1.88
C SER A 35 -24.03 6.51 -1.52
N PHE A 36 -24.23 7.78 -1.19
CA PHE A 36 -23.16 8.68 -0.77
C PHE A 36 -22.49 8.17 0.51
N ILE A 37 -23.28 7.73 1.50
CA ILE A 37 -22.75 7.16 2.75
C ILE A 37 -21.93 5.90 2.45
N ILE A 38 -22.46 4.98 1.64
CA ILE A 38 -21.74 3.74 1.28
C ILE A 38 -20.41 4.08 0.61
N ILE A 39 -20.39 5.01 -0.35
CA ILE A 39 -19.15 5.43 -1.03
C ILE A 39 -18.12 5.96 -0.03
N GLN A 40 -18.52 6.79 0.93
CA GLN A 40 -17.62 7.35 1.94
C GLN A 40 -17.06 6.26 2.87
N VAL A 41 -17.92 5.35 3.33
CA VAL A 41 -17.50 4.24 4.19
C VAL A 41 -16.56 3.30 3.44
N SER A 42 -16.90 2.92 2.21
CA SER A 42 -16.04 2.09 1.37
C SER A 42 -14.69 2.74 1.10
N GLN A 43 -14.66 4.05 0.84
CA GLN A 43 -13.41 4.76 0.62
C GLN A 43 -12.50 4.72 1.86
N LYS A 44 -13.05 5.04 3.04
CA LYS A 44 -12.28 4.99 4.29
C LYS A 44 -11.78 3.57 4.60
N TYR A 45 -12.62 2.56 4.40
CA TYR A 45 -12.25 1.17 4.64
C TYR A 45 -11.13 0.70 3.70
N ILE A 46 -11.21 1.04 2.41
CA ILE A 46 -10.17 0.71 1.42
C ILE A 46 -8.86 1.45 1.73
N GLU A 47 -8.91 2.73 2.11
CA GLU A 47 -7.72 3.49 2.51
C GLU A 47 -7.01 2.88 3.72
N ASP A 48 -7.76 2.48 4.74
CA ASP A 48 -7.24 1.83 5.95
C ASP A 48 -6.65 0.46 5.65
N GLU A 49 -7.38 -0.39 4.92
CA GLU A 49 -6.92 -1.72 4.51
C GLU A 49 -5.66 -1.65 3.63
N ASN A 50 -5.63 -0.73 2.67
CA ASN A 50 -4.44 -0.52 1.84
C ASN A 50 -3.24 -0.04 2.66
N THR A 51 -3.46 0.83 3.64
CA THR A 51 -2.39 1.30 4.53
C THR A 51 -1.82 0.15 5.36
N HIS A 52 -2.69 -0.70 5.92
CA HIS A 52 -2.28 -1.90 6.64
C HIS A 52 -1.56 -2.91 5.73
N TYR A 53 -2.07 -3.14 4.52
CA TYR A 53 -1.46 -4.03 3.54
C TYR A 53 -0.04 -3.57 3.17
N ILE A 54 0.15 -2.28 2.88
CA ILE A 54 1.47 -1.71 2.57
C ILE A 54 2.41 -1.84 3.78
N SER A 55 1.94 -1.51 4.98
CA SER A 55 2.74 -1.61 6.20
C SER A 55 3.19 -3.05 6.46
N ASN A 56 2.30 -4.03 6.31
CA ASN A 56 2.62 -5.45 6.48
C ASN A 56 3.62 -5.94 5.43
N ASN A 57 3.46 -5.56 4.16
CA ASN A 57 4.41 -5.93 3.10
C ASN A 57 5.81 -5.33 3.36
N GLN A 58 5.88 -4.06 3.79
CA GLN A 58 7.16 -3.43 4.12
C GLN A 58 7.80 -4.04 5.37
N SER A 59 7.00 -4.46 6.34
CA SER A 59 7.45 -5.21 7.53
C SER A 59 8.01 -6.58 7.15
N GLU A 60 7.35 -7.30 6.25
CA GLU A 60 7.81 -8.59 5.71
C GLU A 60 9.16 -8.44 4.99
N VAL A 61 9.35 -7.38 4.18
CA VAL A 61 10.67 -7.08 3.59
C VAL A 61 11.71 -6.80 4.66
N GLY A 62 11.36 -6.06 5.72
CA GLY A 62 12.25 -5.85 6.87
C GLY A 62 12.71 -7.18 7.48
N SER A 63 11.79 -8.12 7.71
CA SER A 63 12.10 -9.46 8.22
C SER A 63 12.93 -10.30 7.26
N GLN A 64 12.72 -10.19 5.95
CA GLN A 64 13.52 -10.91 4.95
C GLN A 64 14.94 -10.34 4.85
N ILE A 65 15.10 -9.01 4.87
CA ILE A 65 16.39 -8.34 4.97
C ILE A 65 17.13 -8.82 6.22
N GLU A 66 16.45 -8.82 7.37
CA GLU A 66 17.00 -9.30 8.64
C GLU A 66 17.54 -10.74 8.54
N LEU A 67 16.79 -11.63 7.90
CA LEU A 67 17.16 -13.02 7.70
C LEU A 67 18.42 -13.14 6.82
N VAL A 68 18.52 -12.36 5.74
CA VAL A 68 19.70 -12.38 4.88
C VAL A 68 20.92 -11.80 5.59
N LEU A 69 20.77 -10.68 6.32
CA LEU A 69 21.85 -10.12 7.13
C LEU A 69 22.32 -11.09 8.22
N ASN A 70 21.41 -11.86 8.82
CA ASN A 70 21.76 -12.93 9.74
C ASN A 70 22.59 -14.02 9.07
N GLN A 71 22.20 -14.47 7.86
CA GLN A 71 22.96 -15.48 7.12
C GLN A 71 24.39 -15.02 6.84
N ILE A 72 24.54 -13.77 6.39
CA ILE A 72 25.86 -13.17 6.15
C ILE A 72 26.67 -13.08 7.44
N SER A 73 26.05 -12.64 8.53
CA SER A 73 26.70 -12.50 9.83
C SER A 73 27.14 -13.86 10.41
N LEU A 74 26.31 -14.90 10.27
CA LEU A 74 26.65 -16.27 10.67
C LEU A 74 27.86 -16.78 9.87
N PHE A 75 27.84 -16.62 8.56
CA PHE A 75 28.96 -17.02 7.70
C PHE A 75 30.27 -16.27 8.05
N ALA A 76 30.18 -14.95 8.24
CA ALA A 76 31.32 -14.15 8.66
C ALA A 76 31.85 -14.55 10.04
N SER A 77 30.94 -14.92 10.96
CA SER A 77 31.29 -15.42 12.30
C SER A 77 31.96 -16.80 12.25
N SER A 78 31.55 -17.67 11.32
CA SER A 78 32.21 -18.94 11.06
C SER A 78 33.65 -18.72 10.59
N ILE A 79 33.88 -17.78 9.67
CA ILE A 79 35.24 -17.41 9.23
C ILE A 79 36.07 -16.85 10.39
N LEU A 80 35.48 -15.99 11.21
CA LEU A 80 36.16 -15.41 12.38
C LEU A 80 36.50 -16.44 13.46
N SER A 81 35.75 -17.53 13.55
CA SER A 81 35.96 -18.58 14.55
C SER A 81 36.85 -19.72 14.05
N ASP A 82 37.04 -19.84 12.74
CA ASP A 82 37.82 -20.91 12.15
C ASP A 82 39.32 -20.67 12.30
N LYS A 83 39.97 -21.50 13.12
CA LYS A 83 41.40 -21.43 13.36
C LYS A 83 42.23 -21.57 12.07
N SER A 84 41.78 -22.38 11.12
CA SER A 84 42.47 -22.62 9.85
C SER A 84 42.58 -21.33 9.04
N VAL A 85 41.56 -20.47 9.07
CA VAL A 85 41.63 -19.15 8.43
C VAL A 85 42.79 -18.34 9.02
N HIS A 86 42.87 -18.24 10.35
CA HIS A 86 43.94 -17.50 11.02
C HIS A 86 45.34 -18.10 10.76
N ASP A 87 45.45 -19.42 10.80
CA ASP A 87 46.71 -20.13 10.57
C ASP A 87 47.22 -19.88 9.14
N VAL A 88 46.33 -19.91 8.13
CA VAL A 88 46.69 -19.64 6.74
C VAL A 88 47.09 -18.17 6.54
N LEU A 89 46.33 -17.23 7.12
CA LEU A 89 46.63 -15.80 6.97
C LEU A 89 48.01 -15.43 7.55
N LYS A 90 48.38 -16.02 8.69
CA LYS A 90 49.68 -15.79 9.36
C LYS A 90 50.83 -16.63 8.83
N SER A 91 50.56 -17.70 8.08
CA SER A 91 51.61 -18.58 7.58
C SER A 91 52.59 -17.86 6.63
N ASP A 92 53.87 -18.23 6.65
CA ASP A 92 54.89 -17.67 5.74
C ASP A 92 54.92 -18.36 4.37
N ILE A 93 53.79 -18.89 3.90
CA ILE A 93 53.70 -19.57 2.59
C ILE A 93 53.51 -18.57 1.45
N PHE A 94 53.82 -19.01 0.22
CA PHE A 94 53.66 -18.18 -0.96
C PHE A 94 52.20 -17.73 -1.17
N PRO A 95 51.93 -16.50 -1.67
CA PRO A 95 50.58 -15.96 -1.82
C PRO A 95 49.62 -16.85 -2.62
N TYR A 96 50.10 -17.56 -3.65
CA TYR A 96 49.28 -18.47 -4.44
C TYR A 96 48.77 -19.67 -3.62
N GLN A 97 49.58 -20.17 -2.68
CA GLN A 97 49.20 -21.27 -1.78
C GLN A 97 48.21 -20.78 -0.73
N LYS A 98 48.41 -19.57 -0.18
CA LYS A 98 47.43 -18.94 0.72
C LYS A 98 46.07 -18.83 0.06
N LYS A 99 46.01 -18.32 -1.17
CA LYS A 99 44.77 -18.19 -1.94
C LYS A 99 44.08 -19.54 -2.13
N ALA A 100 44.82 -20.60 -2.48
CA ALA A 100 44.24 -21.93 -2.67
C ALA A 100 43.71 -22.54 -1.36
N GLN A 101 44.41 -22.38 -0.24
CA GLN A 101 43.98 -22.88 1.07
C GLN A 101 42.78 -22.12 1.62
N ILE A 102 42.80 -20.78 1.56
CA ILE A 102 41.63 -19.95 1.91
C ILE A 102 40.42 -20.33 1.07
N LYS A 103 40.61 -20.58 -0.22
CA LYS A 103 39.54 -21.03 -1.10
C LYS A 103 38.90 -22.33 -0.62
N ALA A 104 39.71 -23.35 -0.32
CA ALA A 104 39.21 -24.62 0.17
C ALA A 104 38.44 -24.49 1.50
N ILE A 105 38.95 -23.66 2.43
CA ILE A 105 38.29 -23.41 3.71
C ILE A 105 36.94 -22.71 3.50
N ILE A 106 36.89 -21.67 2.67
CA ILE A 106 35.65 -20.93 2.40
C ILE A 106 34.60 -21.80 1.70
N ASP A 107 35.02 -22.64 0.75
CA ASP A 107 34.14 -23.59 0.08
C ASP A 107 33.53 -24.59 1.09
N GLU A 108 34.30 -25.04 2.09
CA GLU A 108 33.84 -25.95 3.15
C GLU A 108 32.88 -25.26 4.14
N LEU A 109 33.08 -23.97 4.41
CA LEU A 109 32.23 -23.17 5.31
C LEU A 109 30.86 -22.82 4.72
N GLY A 110 30.55 -23.24 3.49
CA GLY A 110 29.24 -23.07 2.88
C GLY A 110 29.03 -21.69 2.26
N TYR A 111 30.03 -21.17 1.55
CA TYR A 111 29.92 -19.91 0.83
C TYR A 111 28.72 -19.85 -0.13
N ASP A 112 27.91 -18.80 0.00
CA ASP A 112 26.78 -18.54 -0.88
C ASP A 112 27.09 -17.39 -1.87
N ASN A 113 27.35 -17.77 -3.12
CA ASN A 113 27.63 -16.82 -4.21
C ASN A 113 26.41 -15.96 -4.62
N THR A 114 25.20 -16.36 -4.22
CA THR A 114 23.99 -15.57 -4.50
C THR A 114 23.91 -14.33 -3.60
N LEU A 115 24.49 -14.40 -2.41
CA LEU A 115 24.52 -13.31 -1.43
C LEU A 115 25.84 -12.53 -1.48
N ILE A 116 26.96 -13.24 -1.46
CA ILE A 116 28.31 -12.67 -1.39
C ILE A 116 28.97 -12.88 -2.74
N ALA A 117 29.49 -11.84 -3.37
CA ALA A 117 30.13 -11.93 -4.68
C ALA A 117 31.63 -12.20 -4.61
N ASP A 118 32.27 -11.70 -3.55
CA ASP A 118 33.71 -11.72 -3.38
C ASP A 118 34.07 -11.53 -1.91
N VAL A 119 35.19 -12.11 -1.48
CA VAL A 119 35.73 -11.96 -0.13
C VAL A 119 37.20 -11.61 -0.23
N LYS A 120 37.59 -10.45 0.30
CA LYS A 120 38.99 -10.01 0.33
C LYS A 120 39.51 -9.96 1.75
N PHE A 121 40.59 -10.68 1.99
CA PHE A 121 41.32 -10.70 3.25
C PHE A 121 42.52 -9.75 3.14
N PHE A 122 42.67 -8.89 4.12
CA PHE A 122 43.77 -7.96 4.26
C PHE A 122 44.59 -8.39 5.46
N THR A 123 45.80 -8.90 5.23
CA THR A 123 46.70 -9.31 6.31
C THR A 123 47.37 -8.10 6.97
N ILE A 124 48.04 -8.32 8.10
CA ILE A 124 48.86 -7.29 8.75
C ILE A 124 49.98 -6.80 7.84
N ASP A 125 50.51 -7.66 6.98
CA ASP A 125 51.57 -7.33 6.01
C ASP A 125 51.04 -6.64 4.74
N GLU A 126 49.81 -6.10 4.79
CA GLU A 126 49.10 -5.43 3.69
C GLU A 126 48.92 -6.31 2.43
N GLN A 127 49.02 -7.63 2.56
CA GLN A 127 48.73 -8.55 1.46
C GLN A 127 47.22 -8.72 1.32
N VAL A 128 46.73 -8.58 0.08
CA VAL A 128 45.33 -8.84 -0.26
C VAL A 128 45.20 -10.25 -0.81
N ILE A 129 44.47 -11.10 -0.08
CA ILE A 129 44.11 -12.45 -0.52
C ILE A 129 42.64 -12.41 -0.91
N GLU A 130 42.36 -12.64 -2.19
CA GLU A 130 41.02 -12.57 -2.76
C GLU A 130 40.45 -13.97 -2.99
N TYR A 131 39.22 -14.17 -2.54
CA TYR A 131 38.37 -15.30 -2.86
C TYR A 131 37.16 -14.81 -3.67
N SER A 132 37.15 -15.12 -4.96
CA SER A 132 35.97 -14.95 -5.79
C SER A 132 35.70 -16.21 -6.60
N THR A 133 34.42 -16.54 -6.75
CA THR A 133 33.94 -17.64 -7.60
C THR A 133 33.77 -17.22 -9.05
N ALA A 134 33.78 -15.91 -9.34
CA ALA A 134 33.65 -15.34 -10.66
C ALA A 134 34.77 -14.34 -10.96
N TYR A 135 35.10 -14.12 -12.23
CA TYR A 135 35.99 -13.02 -12.62
C TYR A 135 35.25 -11.69 -12.47
N ILE A 136 35.19 -11.16 -11.25
CA ILE A 136 34.63 -9.86 -10.90
C ILE A 136 35.79 -9.00 -10.40
N SER A 137 35.91 -7.79 -10.94
CA SER A 137 36.92 -6.82 -10.51
C SER A 137 36.26 -5.74 -9.67
N ILE A 138 36.18 -5.98 -8.37
CA ILE A 138 35.69 -4.99 -7.41
C ILE A 138 36.88 -4.13 -6.97
N PRO A 139 36.76 -2.79 -6.86
CA PRO A 139 37.84 -1.95 -6.38
C PRO A 139 38.25 -2.32 -4.95
N VAL A 140 39.57 -2.25 -4.69
CA VAL A 140 40.13 -2.36 -3.34
C VAL A 140 39.92 -1.01 -2.63
N PRO A 141 39.49 -0.98 -1.36
CA PRO A 141 39.36 0.26 -0.60
C PRO A 141 40.67 1.05 -0.57
N SER A 142 40.56 2.37 -0.53
CA SER A 142 41.72 3.25 -0.41
C SER A 142 42.50 3.00 0.89
N PRO A 143 43.82 3.29 0.96
CA PRO A 143 44.59 3.11 2.19
C PRO A 143 44.00 3.85 3.42
N SER A 144 43.35 5.00 3.20
CA SER A 144 42.63 5.72 4.25
C SER A 144 41.39 4.98 4.75
N GLU A 145 40.63 4.34 3.85
CA GLU A 145 39.49 3.49 4.24
C GLU A 145 39.95 2.21 4.95
N GLN A 146 41.03 1.59 4.48
CA GLN A 146 41.62 0.42 5.14
C GLN A 146 42.05 0.75 6.57
N THR A 147 42.74 1.88 6.75
CA THR A 147 43.13 2.38 8.08
C THR A 147 41.90 2.63 8.96
N LYS A 148 40.81 3.18 8.38
CA LYS A 148 39.54 3.38 9.10
C LYS A 148 38.93 2.05 9.55
N TYR A 149 38.93 1.04 8.69
CA TYR A 149 38.40 -0.30 9.02
C TYR A 149 39.22 -0.98 10.11
N GLN A 150 40.55 -0.95 9.99
CA GLN A 150 41.48 -1.49 10.99
C GLN A 150 41.32 -0.81 12.36
N ASN A 151 41.18 0.52 12.39
CA ASN A 151 41.09 1.29 13.64
C ASN A 151 39.65 1.49 14.14
N GLY A 152 38.64 1.09 13.38
CA GLY A 152 37.23 1.30 13.74
C GLY A 152 36.86 0.60 15.05
N HIS A 153 35.87 1.11 15.78
CA HIS A 153 35.58 0.60 17.12
C HIS A 153 35.00 -0.83 17.10
N TYR A 154 34.18 -1.15 16.10
CA TYR A 154 33.42 -2.39 16.03
C TYR A 154 34.19 -3.51 15.30
N ILE A 155 33.93 -4.76 15.71
CA ILE A 155 34.42 -5.96 15.01
C ILE A 155 33.76 -6.06 13.63
N TRP A 156 32.47 -5.75 13.55
CA TRP A 156 31.68 -5.73 12.32
C TRP A 156 31.37 -4.29 11.93
N GLN A 157 31.61 -3.95 10.66
CA GLN A 157 31.41 -2.61 10.14
C GLN A 157 30.86 -2.68 8.71
N TRP A 158 30.16 -1.64 8.29
CA TRP A 158 29.69 -1.51 6.91
C TRP A 158 30.45 -0.42 6.17
N GLY A 159 30.78 -0.69 4.91
CA GLY A 159 31.42 0.26 4.00
C GLY A 159 30.40 1.01 3.15
N ASN A 160 30.90 2.02 2.44
CA ASN A 160 30.10 2.67 1.39
C ASN A 160 29.89 1.69 0.23
N MET A 161 28.78 1.83 -0.50
CA MET A 161 28.58 1.02 -1.70
C MET A 161 29.69 1.22 -2.73
N VAL A 162 30.10 0.13 -3.36
CA VAL A 162 31.10 0.11 -4.42
C VAL A 162 30.52 -0.48 -5.69
N GLN A 163 31.06 -0.07 -6.83
CA GLN A 163 30.61 -0.53 -8.14
C GLN A 163 31.73 -1.33 -8.81
N ASP A 164 31.40 -2.44 -9.47
CA ASP A 164 32.36 -3.15 -10.32
C ASP A 164 32.49 -2.50 -11.70
N SER A 165 33.41 -3.04 -12.51
CA SER A 165 33.62 -2.59 -13.91
C SER A 165 32.40 -2.74 -14.83
N LYS A 166 31.39 -3.54 -14.45
CA LYS A 166 30.18 -3.80 -15.24
C LYS A 166 28.99 -2.97 -14.76
N GLY A 167 29.16 -2.20 -13.69
CA GLY A 167 28.13 -1.34 -13.14
C GLY A 167 27.29 -1.96 -12.02
N HIS A 168 27.61 -3.18 -11.56
CA HIS A 168 26.91 -3.82 -10.44
C HIS A 168 27.35 -3.22 -9.11
N PHE A 169 26.39 -3.00 -8.21
CA PHE A 169 26.64 -2.46 -6.88
C PHE A 169 26.83 -3.57 -5.84
N TYR A 170 27.71 -3.29 -4.89
CA TYR A 170 28.01 -4.16 -3.77
C TYR A 170 28.07 -3.36 -2.49
N LEU A 171 27.57 -3.96 -1.41
CA LEU A 171 27.64 -3.41 -0.08
C LEU A 171 28.77 -4.12 0.70
N PRO A 172 29.87 -3.42 1.02
CA PRO A 172 30.98 -4.02 1.76
C PRO A 172 30.59 -4.26 3.21
N TYR A 173 30.70 -5.49 3.67
CA TYR A 173 30.62 -5.87 5.07
C TYR A 173 32.00 -6.28 5.57
N ILE A 174 32.49 -5.58 6.57
CA ILE A 174 33.86 -5.67 7.06
C ILE A 174 33.86 -6.38 8.40
N ILE A 175 34.71 -7.40 8.54
CA ILE A 175 34.97 -8.08 9.80
C ILE A 175 36.44 -7.99 10.18
N LYS A 176 36.72 -7.62 11.43
CA LYS A 176 38.08 -7.71 11.97
C LYS A 176 38.37 -9.14 12.40
N LEU A 177 39.49 -9.66 11.92
CA LEU A 177 39.89 -11.04 12.18
C LEU A 177 40.79 -11.08 13.41
N TYR A 178 40.20 -11.36 14.56
CA TYR A 178 40.92 -11.66 15.79
C TYR A 178 40.84 -13.16 16.05
N ASN A 179 41.97 -13.77 16.39
CA ASN A 179 41.94 -15.14 16.88
C ASN A 179 41.22 -15.14 18.22
N MET A 180 40.08 -15.82 18.32
CA MET A 180 39.25 -15.81 19.54
C MET A 180 39.95 -16.45 20.75
N THR A 181 40.95 -17.29 20.51
CA THR A 181 41.73 -17.94 21.58
C THR A 181 42.91 -17.07 22.04
N THR A 182 43.69 -16.51 21.11
CA THR A 182 44.90 -15.75 21.45
C THR A 182 44.69 -14.24 21.53
N GLN A 183 43.54 -13.75 21.09
CA GLN A 183 43.20 -12.33 20.88
C GLN A 183 44.11 -11.60 19.88
N ASP A 184 44.96 -12.33 19.15
CA ASP A 184 45.83 -11.73 18.17
C ASP A 184 45.04 -11.26 16.95
N PHE A 185 45.25 -10.00 16.59
CA PHE A 185 44.80 -9.48 15.31
C PHE A 185 45.50 -10.22 14.16
N SER A 186 44.75 -10.60 13.14
CA SER A 186 45.26 -11.28 11.93
C SER A 186 45.03 -10.44 10.67
N GLY A 187 44.35 -9.29 10.80
CA GLY A 187 43.89 -8.48 9.68
C GLY A 187 42.37 -8.28 9.68
N PHE A 188 41.80 -7.98 8.52
CA PHE A 188 40.36 -7.86 8.35
C PHE A 188 39.91 -8.50 7.04
N ALA A 189 38.66 -8.93 6.96
CA ALA A 189 38.04 -9.38 5.72
C ALA A 189 36.92 -8.43 5.30
N ILE A 190 36.73 -8.29 4.00
CA ILE A 190 35.63 -7.57 3.38
C ILE A 190 34.83 -8.56 2.55
N PHE A 191 33.57 -8.74 2.92
CA PHE A 191 32.55 -9.44 2.15
C PHE A 191 31.84 -8.44 1.25
N TYR A 192 31.88 -8.63 -0.05
CA TYR A 192 31.15 -7.80 -1.00
C TYR A 192 29.78 -8.41 -1.26
N ILE A 193 28.78 -7.93 -0.53
CA ILE A 193 27.40 -8.40 -0.61
C ILE A 193 26.77 -7.82 -1.87
N ARG A 194 26.06 -8.63 -2.64
CA ARG A 194 25.40 -8.19 -3.87
C ARG A 194 24.23 -7.29 -3.53
N GLU A 195 24.16 -6.09 -4.12
CA GLU A 195 22.96 -5.25 -3.97
C GLU A 195 21.72 -5.91 -4.59
N SER A 196 21.91 -6.76 -5.60
CA SER A 196 20.80 -7.46 -6.27
C SER A 196 19.91 -8.26 -5.31
N MET A 197 20.45 -8.74 -4.19
CA MET A 197 19.64 -9.43 -3.19
C MET A 197 18.61 -8.51 -2.53
N LEU A 198 18.96 -7.22 -2.31
CA LEU A 198 18.03 -6.22 -1.78
C LEU A 198 17.04 -5.79 -2.86
N PHE A 199 17.52 -5.70 -4.11
CA PHE A 199 16.68 -5.39 -5.26
C PHE A 199 15.57 -6.43 -5.42
N ASP A 200 15.91 -7.72 -5.42
CA ASP A 200 14.95 -8.82 -5.58
C ASP A 200 13.87 -8.76 -4.49
N LEU A 201 14.28 -8.61 -3.22
CA LEU A 201 13.38 -8.44 -2.06
C LEU A 201 12.45 -7.24 -2.20
N CYS A 202 12.94 -6.12 -2.74
CA CYS A 202 12.09 -4.96 -2.99
C CYS A 202 11.11 -5.24 -4.13
N THR A 203 11.57 -5.77 -5.27
CA THR A 203 10.73 -5.96 -6.45
C THR A 203 9.60 -6.98 -6.27
N ASP A 204 9.81 -8.01 -5.45
CA ASP A 204 8.84 -9.09 -5.26
C ASP A 204 7.53 -8.63 -4.58
N ILE A 205 7.59 -7.56 -3.77
CA ILE A 205 6.45 -7.08 -2.99
C ILE A 205 5.82 -5.78 -3.54
N THR A 206 6.49 -5.15 -4.51
CA THR A 206 6.10 -3.84 -5.04
C THR A 206 4.94 -4.01 -6.04
N PRO A 207 3.78 -3.35 -5.82
CA PRO A 207 2.72 -3.30 -6.82
C PRO A 207 3.22 -2.84 -8.20
N ALA A 208 2.61 -3.33 -9.28
CA ALA A 208 2.93 -2.86 -10.62
C ALA A 208 2.83 -1.32 -10.70
N ASP A 209 3.76 -0.69 -11.42
CA ASP A 209 3.89 0.77 -11.56
C ASP A 209 4.17 1.55 -10.26
N SER A 210 4.64 0.88 -9.20
CA SER A 210 5.18 1.56 -8.01
C SER A 210 6.69 1.45 -7.94
N THR A 211 7.29 2.39 -7.19
CA THR A 211 8.74 2.49 -7.04
C THR A 211 9.10 2.27 -5.58
N THR A 212 9.82 1.19 -5.30
CA THR A 212 10.37 0.93 -3.96
C THR A 212 11.87 1.10 -3.96
N TYR A 213 12.40 1.63 -2.85
CA TYR A 213 13.84 1.80 -2.63
C TYR A 213 14.19 1.88 -1.15
N ILE A 214 15.45 1.56 -0.84
CA ILE A 214 16.00 1.61 0.51
C ILE A 214 17.00 2.77 0.61
N LEU A 215 16.85 3.57 1.66
CA LEU A 215 17.77 4.64 2.02
C LEU A 215 18.63 4.23 3.22
N SER A 216 19.91 4.61 3.22
CA SER A 216 20.80 4.59 4.39
C SER A 216 21.17 6.01 4.77
N GLY A 217 21.33 6.30 6.06
CA GLY A 217 21.66 7.64 6.55
C GLY A 217 20.59 8.71 6.25
N GLY A 218 19.40 8.30 5.82
CA GLY A 218 18.29 9.17 5.44
C GLY A 218 18.39 9.84 4.06
N ASP A 219 19.51 9.74 3.35
CA ASP A 219 19.69 10.43 2.06
C ASP A 219 20.34 9.59 0.96
N TYR A 220 20.85 8.39 1.23
CA TYR A 220 21.63 7.62 0.27
C TYR A 220 20.90 6.36 -0.18
N ILE A 221 20.66 6.21 -1.49
CA ILE A 221 19.94 5.06 -2.05
C ILE A 221 20.88 3.85 -2.10
N ILE A 222 20.58 2.80 -1.34
CA ILE A 222 21.34 1.55 -1.35
C ILE A 222 20.75 0.51 -2.29
N SER A 223 19.45 0.56 -2.56
CA SER A 223 18.78 -0.32 -3.51
C SER A 223 17.53 0.37 -4.06
N HIS A 224 17.24 0.17 -5.35
CA HIS A 224 16.14 0.84 -6.03
C HIS A 224 15.57 -0.02 -7.16
N THR A 225 14.25 -0.15 -7.21
CA THR A 225 13.50 -0.88 -8.27
C THR A 225 13.82 -0.38 -9.70
N GLN A 226 14.20 0.90 -9.83
CA GLN A 226 14.86 1.45 -11.02
C GLN A 226 16.36 1.59 -10.77
N THR A 227 17.14 0.60 -11.20
CA THR A 227 18.56 0.41 -10.85
C THR A 227 19.48 1.58 -11.19
N GLN A 228 19.08 2.45 -12.12
CA GLN A 228 19.81 3.68 -12.48
C GLN A 228 19.95 4.70 -11.35
N TYR A 229 19.15 4.59 -10.27
CA TYR A 229 19.21 5.48 -9.11
C TYR A 229 19.96 4.88 -7.91
N THR A 230 20.37 3.61 -7.99
CA THR A 230 21.18 2.98 -6.95
C THR A 230 22.52 3.72 -6.79
N GLY A 231 22.90 4.03 -5.56
CA GLY A 231 24.12 4.74 -5.23
C GLY A 231 24.04 6.27 -5.33
N TYR A 232 22.87 6.83 -5.65
CA TYR A 232 22.64 8.29 -5.67
C TYR A 232 22.12 8.80 -4.33
N LYS A 233 22.37 10.10 -4.08
CA LYS A 233 21.75 10.83 -2.96
C LYS A 233 20.40 11.40 -3.36
N VAL A 234 19.43 11.29 -2.48
CA VAL A 234 18.12 11.91 -2.62
C VAL A 234 18.20 13.37 -2.22
N LEU A 235 17.93 14.27 -3.18
CA LEU A 235 17.99 15.71 -2.96
C LEU A 235 16.93 16.21 -1.96
N ASP A 236 15.79 15.53 -1.88
CA ASP A 236 14.66 15.87 -1.01
C ASP A 236 14.55 14.98 0.23
N ALA A 237 15.68 14.62 0.84
CA ALA A 237 15.76 13.71 2.00
C ALA A 237 14.83 14.09 3.17
N LEU A 238 14.60 15.39 3.39
CA LEU A 238 13.68 15.90 4.43
C LEU A 238 12.24 15.40 4.28
N ASN A 239 11.81 15.05 3.07
CA ASN A 239 10.48 14.50 2.84
C ASN A 239 10.31 13.09 3.41
N TYR A 240 11.40 12.40 3.74
CA TYR A 240 11.38 11.00 4.20
C TYR A 240 11.64 10.85 5.71
N VAL A 241 11.79 11.95 6.43
CA VAL A 241 11.89 11.93 7.89
C VAL A 241 10.55 11.53 8.50
N ILE A 242 10.59 10.53 9.38
CA ILE A 242 9.44 10.00 10.13
C ILE A 242 9.84 9.82 11.60
N ASP A 243 8.90 10.11 12.51
CA ASP A 243 9.07 9.93 13.96
C ASP A 243 8.48 8.60 14.46
N THR A 244 7.87 7.84 13.56
CA THR A 244 7.17 6.57 13.82
C THR A 244 7.80 5.44 13.00
N ASP A 245 7.47 4.19 13.31
CA ASP A 245 7.96 3.02 12.54
C ASP A 245 7.41 2.99 11.11
N PHE A 246 6.24 3.60 10.88
CA PHE A 246 5.58 3.68 9.60
C PHE A 246 4.86 5.01 9.43
N ALA A 247 4.91 5.60 8.22
CA ALA A 247 4.12 6.76 7.86
C ALA A 247 3.74 6.75 6.37
N THR A 248 2.59 7.34 6.06
CA THR A 248 2.16 7.63 4.69
C THR A 248 2.09 9.13 4.45
N LYS A 249 2.68 9.62 3.36
CA LYS A 249 2.59 11.01 2.91
C LYS A 249 1.96 11.05 1.53
N GLN A 250 1.25 12.14 1.22
CA GLN A 250 0.72 12.38 -0.13
C GLN A 250 1.58 13.44 -0.82
N ARG A 251 2.00 13.16 -2.05
CA ARG A 251 2.68 14.12 -2.93
C ARG A 251 1.82 14.36 -4.16
N ASN A 252 1.50 15.61 -4.45
CA ASN A 252 0.80 15.95 -5.68
C ASN A 252 1.76 15.80 -6.87
N GLY A 253 1.49 14.83 -7.74
CA GLY A 253 2.15 14.71 -9.04
C GLY A 253 1.44 15.54 -10.12
N ILE A 254 1.96 15.47 -11.34
CA ILE A 254 1.44 16.22 -12.50
C ILE A 254 0.05 15.70 -12.92
N ASP A 255 -0.17 14.37 -12.88
CA ASP A 255 -1.41 13.74 -13.35
C ASP A 255 -2.25 13.09 -12.23
N ALA A 256 -1.61 12.65 -11.14
CA ALA A 256 -2.25 12.06 -9.97
C ALA A 256 -1.43 12.33 -8.72
N TYR A 257 -2.04 12.28 -7.54
CA TYR A 257 -1.27 12.26 -6.30
C TYR A 257 -0.65 10.88 -6.09
N THR A 258 0.56 10.86 -5.56
CA THR A 258 1.32 9.66 -5.21
C THR A 258 1.30 9.51 -3.70
N ILE A 259 1.05 8.29 -3.23
CA ILE A 259 1.19 7.94 -1.82
C ILE A 259 2.60 7.42 -1.60
N ILE A 260 3.30 8.03 -0.66
CA ILE A 260 4.65 7.66 -0.26
C ILE A 260 4.50 6.97 1.09
N SER A 261 4.75 5.66 1.14
CA SER A 261 4.87 4.93 2.39
C SER A 261 6.34 4.81 2.79
N ILE A 262 6.61 5.08 4.06
CA ILE A 262 7.96 5.10 4.62
C ILE A 262 7.92 4.21 5.85
N THR A 263 8.80 3.21 5.89
CA THR A 263 9.00 2.31 7.03
C THR A 263 10.41 2.48 7.56
N ASN A 264 10.54 2.64 8.87
CA ASN A 264 11.82 2.59 9.55
C ASN A 264 12.24 1.13 9.73
N LEU A 265 13.38 0.73 9.17
CA LEU A 265 13.88 -0.64 9.27
C LEU A 265 14.78 -0.87 10.50
N ASN A 266 14.97 0.12 11.37
CA ASN A 266 15.86 0.02 12.54
C ASN A 266 15.58 -1.22 13.39
N ALA A 267 14.31 -1.57 13.62
CA ALA A 267 13.94 -2.77 14.37
C ALA A 267 14.55 -4.08 13.80
N TYR A 268 14.85 -4.09 12.51
CA TYR A 268 15.40 -5.23 11.76
C TYR A 268 16.92 -5.14 11.60
N VAL A 269 17.45 -3.94 11.37
CA VAL A 269 18.84 -3.75 10.92
C VAL A 269 19.78 -3.08 11.94
N GLU A 270 19.26 -2.45 13.00
CA GLU A 270 20.06 -1.67 13.96
C GLU A 270 21.14 -2.51 14.65
N ARG A 271 20.87 -3.79 14.93
CA ARG A 271 21.85 -4.70 15.52
C ARG A 271 23.08 -4.95 14.64
N PHE A 272 22.97 -4.65 13.35
CA PHE A 272 24.09 -4.69 12.41
C PHE A 272 24.75 -3.32 12.22
N HIS A 273 24.39 -2.32 13.04
CA HIS A 273 24.86 -0.93 12.93
C HIS A 273 24.46 -0.26 11.61
N LEU A 274 23.24 -0.52 11.15
CA LEU A 274 22.63 0.05 9.96
C LEU A 274 21.41 0.89 10.34
N ASP A 275 21.10 1.89 9.51
CA ASP A 275 20.04 2.87 9.72
C ASP A 275 19.16 3.02 8.46
N TRP A 276 18.48 1.93 8.10
CA TRP A 276 17.78 1.87 6.82
C TRP A 276 16.33 2.33 6.90
N LEU A 277 15.88 3.02 5.85
CA LEU A 277 14.49 3.39 5.62
C LEU A 277 14.01 2.75 4.32
N LEU A 278 12.86 2.08 4.34
CA LEU A 278 12.21 1.55 3.15
C LEU A 278 11.14 2.55 2.68
N VAL A 279 11.27 3.02 1.45
CA VAL A 279 10.33 3.96 0.85
C VAL A 279 9.64 3.30 -0.34
N THR A 280 8.32 3.38 -0.39
CA THR A 280 7.54 2.95 -1.55
C THR A 280 6.66 4.10 -2.03
N GLU A 281 6.81 4.48 -3.29
CA GLU A 281 5.98 5.46 -3.97
C GLU A 281 4.95 4.75 -4.85
N ILE A 282 3.67 4.86 -4.47
CA ILE A 282 2.55 4.21 -5.14
C ILE A 282 1.63 5.26 -5.75
N PRO A 283 1.45 5.25 -7.08
CA PRO A 283 0.46 6.11 -7.74
C PRO A 283 -0.96 5.81 -7.24
N SER A 284 -1.75 6.85 -6.92
CA SER A 284 -3.11 6.68 -6.38
C SER A 284 -4.07 5.95 -7.32
N ASN A 285 -3.88 6.07 -8.63
CA ASN A 285 -4.65 5.34 -9.63
C ASN A 285 -4.43 3.82 -9.53
N VAL A 286 -3.25 3.36 -9.13
CA VAL A 286 -2.97 1.94 -8.89
C VAL A 286 -3.65 1.51 -7.59
N LEU A 287 -3.37 2.24 -6.50
CA LEU A 287 -3.84 1.88 -5.15
C LEU A 287 -5.37 1.92 -5.01
N PHE A 288 -6.04 2.83 -5.72
CA PHE A 288 -7.49 3.02 -5.66
C PHE A 288 -8.21 2.68 -6.97
N SER A 289 -7.57 1.89 -7.84
CA SER A 289 -8.19 1.42 -9.09
C SER A 289 -9.53 0.70 -8.83
N ASP A 290 -9.58 -0.15 -7.80
CA ASP A 290 -10.78 -0.88 -7.43
C ASP A 290 -11.86 -0.02 -6.78
N LEU A 291 -11.47 1.06 -6.10
CA LEU A 291 -12.39 2.02 -5.51
C LEU A 291 -13.22 2.71 -6.60
N SER A 292 -12.62 2.97 -7.76
CA SER A 292 -13.30 3.52 -8.93
C SER A 292 -14.36 2.58 -9.48
N LYS A 293 -14.05 1.27 -9.56
CA LYS A 293 -14.99 0.22 -9.99
C LYS A 293 -16.14 0.07 -8.99
N ILE A 294 -15.83 0.04 -7.70
CA ILE A 294 -16.82 -0.05 -6.61
C ILE A 294 -17.79 1.14 -6.66
N LYS A 295 -17.28 2.37 -6.86
CA LYS A 295 -18.12 3.57 -7.05
C LYS A 295 -19.10 3.40 -8.22
N ILE A 296 -18.63 2.90 -9.37
CA ILE A 296 -19.49 2.65 -10.54
C ILE A 296 -20.55 1.60 -10.23
N TYR A 297 -20.18 0.49 -9.58
CA TYR A 297 -21.13 -0.56 -9.22
C TYR A 297 -22.19 -0.10 -8.22
N ILE A 298 -21.82 0.71 -7.22
CA ILE A 298 -22.77 1.31 -6.28
C ILE A 298 -23.78 2.19 -7.05
N VAL A 299 -23.29 3.07 -7.94
CA VAL A 299 -24.17 3.96 -8.72
C VAL A 299 -25.12 3.17 -9.62
N LEU A 300 -24.61 2.14 -10.33
CA LEU A 300 -25.43 1.28 -11.20
C LEU A 300 -26.48 0.51 -10.39
N PHE A 301 -26.09 -0.05 -9.26
CA PHE A 301 -27.01 -0.78 -8.38
C PHE A 301 -28.10 0.14 -7.82
N THR A 302 -27.74 1.35 -7.39
CA THR A 302 -28.69 2.36 -6.93
C THR A 302 -29.66 2.76 -8.04
N ALA A 303 -29.17 3.00 -9.26
CA ALA A 303 -30.03 3.32 -10.40
C ALA A 303 -31.04 2.18 -10.69
N LEU A 304 -30.58 0.93 -10.64
CA LEU A 304 -31.42 -0.25 -10.85
C LEU A 304 -32.47 -0.39 -9.74
N MET A 305 -32.09 -0.19 -8.48
CA MET A 305 -33.01 -0.23 -7.34
C MET A 305 -34.06 0.89 -7.40
N VAL A 306 -33.65 2.12 -7.74
CA VAL A 306 -34.60 3.24 -7.92
C VAL A 306 -35.59 2.93 -9.05
N ALA A 307 -35.12 2.38 -10.17
CA ALA A 307 -35.99 1.98 -11.29
C ALA A 307 -36.97 0.87 -10.87
N PHE A 308 -36.49 -0.14 -10.16
CA PHE A 308 -37.31 -1.26 -9.67
C PHE A 308 -38.37 -0.80 -8.67
N VAL A 309 -38.00 -0.01 -7.64
CA VAL A 309 -38.95 0.52 -6.66
C VAL A 309 -39.95 1.45 -7.34
N SER A 310 -39.51 2.29 -8.29
CA SER A 310 -40.42 3.14 -9.07
C SER A 310 -41.45 2.32 -9.85
N LEU A 311 -41.05 1.20 -10.46
CA LEU A 311 -41.98 0.29 -11.13
C LEU A 311 -42.99 -0.33 -10.15
N LEU A 312 -42.55 -0.75 -8.97
CA LEU A 312 -43.44 -1.26 -7.92
C LEU A 312 -44.45 -0.21 -7.46
N VAL A 313 -43.99 1.02 -7.19
CA VAL A 313 -44.86 2.15 -6.82
C VAL A 313 -45.89 2.44 -7.92
N LEU A 314 -45.49 2.36 -9.19
CA LEU A 314 -46.41 2.51 -10.32
C LEU A 314 -47.45 1.38 -10.40
N GLN A 315 -47.06 0.13 -10.14
CA GLN A 315 -47.98 -1.01 -10.10
C GLN A 315 -48.97 -0.90 -8.93
N LEU A 316 -48.48 -0.56 -7.74
CA LEU A 316 -49.31 -0.36 -6.56
C LEU A 316 -50.31 0.79 -6.77
N SER A 317 -49.84 1.89 -7.37
CA SER A 317 -50.69 3.01 -7.75
C SER A 317 -51.78 2.62 -8.76
N LYS A 318 -51.47 1.76 -9.74
CA LYS A 318 -52.50 1.22 -10.66
C LYS A 318 -53.53 0.38 -9.91
N ALA A 319 -53.12 -0.49 -9.00
CA ALA A 319 -54.01 -1.33 -8.21
C ALA A 319 -54.94 -0.49 -7.31
N LEU A 320 -54.38 0.45 -6.55
CA LEU A 320 -55.15 1.38 -5.70
C LEU A 320 -56.09 2.24 -6.52
N SER A 321 -55.63 2.81 -7.63
CA SER A 321 -56.47 3.62 -8.51
C SER A 321 -57.62 2.80 -9.09
N LYS A 322 -57.40 1.53 -9.47
CA LYS A 322 -58.46 0.65 -9.96
C LYS A 322 -59.49 0.34 -8.87
N SER A 323 -59.05 0.05 -7.64
CA SER A 323 -59.95 -0.18 -6.51
C SER A 323 -60.78 1.04 -6.15
N ILE A 324 -60.17 2.24 -6.14
CA ILE A 324 -60.89 3.50 -5.87
C ILE A 324 -61.92 3.78 -6.96
N VAL A 325 -61.56 3.59 -8.23
CA VAL A 325 -62.50 3.77 -9.36
C VAL A 325 -63.65 2.76 -9.29
N HIS A 326 -63.36 1.50 -8.97
CA HIS A 326 -64.38 0.45 -8.81
C HIS A 326 -65.33 0.75 -7.64
N PHE A 327 -64.80 1.19 -6.51
CA PHE A 327 -65.58 1.62 -5.35
C PHE A 327 -66.46 2.82 -5.67
N ASN A 328 -65.91 3.85 -6.32
CA ASN A 328 -66.68 5.01 -6.75
C ASN A 328 -67.80 4.62 -7.73
N LYS A 329 -67.52 3.70 -8.65
CA LYS A 329 -68.53 3.14 -9.56
C LYS A 329 -69.63 2.40 -8.80
N HIS A 330 -69.29 1.56 -7.82
CA HIS A 330 -70.29 0.86 -7.00
C HIS A 330 -71.16 1.81 -6.17
N ILE A 331 -70.59 2.88 -5.62
CA ILE A 331 -71.36 3.92 -4.94
C ILE A 331 -72.33 4.61 -5.92
N GLN A 332 -71.86 4.98 -7.12
CA GLN A 332 -72.70 5.60 -8.14
C GLN A 332 -73.82 4.66 -8.61
N ASP A 333 -73.51 3.38 -8.82
CA ASP A 333 -74.48 2.35 -9.22
C ASP A 333 -75.53 2.12 -8.10
N TYR A 334 -75.11 2.15 -6.82
CA TYR A 334 -76.02 2.04 -5.67
C TYR A 334 -76.92 3.27 -5.50
N ILE A 335 -76.43 4.46 -5.82
CA ILE A 335 -77.22 5.71 -5.83
C ILE A 335 -78.22 5.73 -7.01
N HIS A 336 -77.91 5.06 -8.12
CA HIS A 336 -78.78 4.97 -9.30
C HIS A 336 -79.84 3.85 -9.22
N LEU A 337 -79.69 2.87 -8.31
CA LEU A 337 -80.71 1.87 -8.03
C LEU A 337 -81.74 2.42 -7.03
N ASP A 338 -83.00 2.45 -7.47
CA ASP A 338 -84.18 3.10 -6.90
C ASP A 338 -84.31 3.04 -5.35
N ILE A 339 -83.82 4.09 -4.66
CA ILE A 339 -84.09 4.28 -3.24
C ILE A 339 -85.48 4.94 -3.10
N PRO A 340 -86.43 4.32 -2.37
CA PRO A 340 -87.76 4.90 -2.17
C PRO A 340 -87.65 6.30 -1.53
N LYS A 341 -88.38 7.26 -2.10
CA LYS A 341 -88.34 8.72 -1.83
C LYS A 341 -88.38 9.16 -0.36
N ASN A 342 -88.68 8.25 0.58
CA ASN A 342 -88.85 8.55 2.00
C ASN A 342 -87.58 8.33 2.85
N LEU A 343 -86.47 7.89 2.24
CA LEU A 343 -85.13 7.89 2.85
C LEU A 343 -84.20 8.97 2.24
N LYS A 344 -84.75 9.89 1.45
CA LYS A 344 -84.02 11.08 0.99
C LYS A 344 -83.88 12.09 2.13
N GLY A 345 -83.04 11.76 3.11
CA GLY A 345 -82.28 12.78 3.83
C GLY A 345 -81.50 13.61 2.81
N SER A 346 -81.35 14.92 3.09
CA SER A 346 -80.87 15.92 2.14
C SER A 346 -79.77 15.39 1.22
N VAL A 347 -80.08 15.40 -0.07
CA VAL A 347 -79.24 15.00 -1.20
C VAL A 347 -77.77 15.32 -0.92
N PHE A 348 -77.00 14.29 -0.53
CA PHE A 348 -75.55 14.34 -0.44
C PHE A 348 -75.00 14.66 -1.82
N LYS A 349 -74.63 15.92 -2.03
CA LYS A 349 -73.64 16.30 -3.04
C LYS A 349 -72.32 15.69 -2.60
N ASN A 350 -71.97 14.55 -3.19
CA ASN A 350 -70.64 13.95 -3.17
C ASN A 350 -69.89 14.11 -1.84
N GLU A 351 -70.10 13.20 -0.88
CA GLU A 351 -69.29 13.11 0.35
C GLU A 351 -67.79 13.12 0.05
N ILE A 352 -67.36 12.60 -1.11
CA ILE A 352 -65.97 12.64 -1.56
C ILE A 352 -65.52 14.06 -1.92
N VAL A 353 -66.36 14.87 -2.56
CA VAL A 353 -66.08 16.29 -2.86
C VAL A 353 -66.16 17.12 -1.58
N GLU A 354 -67.01 16.73 -0.64
CA GLU A 354 -67.10 17.36 0.68
C GLU A 354 -65.86 17.03 1.53
N LEU A 355 -65.37 15.78 1.51
CA LEU A 355 -64.09 15.37 2.10
C LEU A 355 -62.90 16.07 1.43
N GLU A 356 -62.92 16.20 0.10
CA GLU A 356 -61.92 16.93 -0.70
C GLU A 356 -61.91 18.41 -0.30
N SER A 357 -63.08 19.04 -0.19
CA SER A 357 -63.21 20.43 0.25
C SER A 357 -62.83 20.64 1.73
N ALA A 358 -63.11 19.67 2.59
CA ALA A 358 -62.76 19.71 4.01
C ALA A 358 -61.25 19.48 4.22
N TYR A 359 -60.63 18.59 3.45
CA TYR A 359 -59.19 18.38 3.42
C TYR A 359 -58.44 19.61 2.86
N ASP A 360 -58.95 20.19 1.78
CA ASP A 360 -58.41 21.42 1.19
C ASP A 360 -58.56 22.63 2.14
N ALA A 361 -59.64 22.70 2.92
CA ALA A 361 -59.84 23.71 3.95
C ALA A 361 -58.89 23.52 5.16
N LEU A 362 -58.56 22.27 5.51
CA LEU A 362 -57.60 21.94 6.57
C LEU A 362 -56.15 22.26 6.19
N ILE A 363 -55.78 22.12 4.91
CA ILE A 363 -54.43 22.45 4.39
C ILE A 363 -54.25 23.96 4.14
N ALA A 364 -55.34 24.73 4.04
CA ALA A 364 -55.31 26.16 3.80
C ALA A 364 -55.21 27.03 5.07
N ARG A 365 -55.12 26.40 6.24
CA ARG A 365 -54.86 27.03 7.55
C ARG A 365 -53.42 26.76 7.96
#